data_AF-A0A1C6DEN5-F1
#
_entry.id   AF-A0A1C6DEN5-F1
#
_cell.length_a   1.000
_cell.length_b   1.000
_cell.length_c   1.000
_cell.angle_alpha   90.00
_cell.angle_beta   90.00
_cell.angle_gamma   90.00
#
_symmetry.space_group_name_H-M   'P 1'
#
loop_
_entity.id
_entity.type
_entity.pdbx_description
1 polymer ?
#
loop_
_entity_poly.entity_id
_entity_poly.type
_entity_poly.pdbx_seq_one_letter_code
_entity_poly.pdbx_strand_id
1 'polypeptide(L)'
;MKKTWKMFVTDTGLNSYQNEMLEQRDFYRILVFLQNSFRGRISEKKAGRKSFLYFLVNALQQEKQKNESENRNQVEEYDGNIRVYYIDGTPIYIGWCACSGVSITAQNATGNQKIAEIAGLIQNHDIWWNR
;
A
#
# COMPACT_ATOMS: atom_id res chain seq x y z
N MET A 1 -18.11 21.23 8.48
CA MET A 1 -17.00 20.47 9.10
C MET A 1 -15.82 20.49 8.15
N LYS A 2 -14.62 20.81 8.64
CA LYS A 2 -13.39 20.82 7.82
C LYS A 2 -13.10 19.35 7.50
N LYS A 3 -12.99 18.98 6.22
CA LYS A 3 -12.61 17.59 5.87
C LYS A 3 -11.20 17.35 6.39
N THR A 4 -11.05 16.44 7.36
CA THR A 4 -9.77 16.09 8.01
C THR A 4 -8.80 15.49 7.00
N TRP A 5 -9.35 14.81 5.99
CA TRP A 5 -8.61 14.29 4.86
C TRP A 5 -8.79 15.13 3.59
N LYS A 6 -7.70 15.33 2.84
CA LYS A 6 -7.67 16.11 1.61
C LYS A 6 -7.07 15.28 0.47
N MET A 7 -7.64 15.44 -0.73
CA MET A 7 -7.09 14.88 -1.96
C MET A 7 -6.20 15.92 -2.62
N PHE A 8 -4.96 15.55 -2.90
CA PHE A 8 -3.98 16.32 -3.64
C PHE A 8 -3.65 15.59 -4.95
N VAL A 9 -3.21 16.36 -5.95
CA VAL A 9 -2.71 15.84 -7.21
C VAL A 9 -1.28 16.33 -7.35
N THR A 10 -0.33 15.40 -7.54
CA THR A 10 1.07 15.75 -7.78
C THR A 10 1.23 16.44 -9.15
N ASP A 11 2.38 17.07 -9.35
CA ASP A 11 2.83 17.58 -10.66
C ASP A 11 2.76 16.54 -11.79
N THR A 12 2.99 15.29 -11.44
CA THR A 12 2.93 14.10 -12.30
C THR A 12 1.51 13.53 -12.48
N GLY A 13 0.49 14.18 -11.93
CA GLY A 13 -0.90 13.76 -12.06
C GLY A 13 -1.30 12.57 -11.17
N LEU A 14 -0.55 12.30 -10.10
CA LEU A 14 -0.82 11.21 -9.16
C LEU A 14 -1.65 11.71 -7.97
N ASN A 15 -2.66 10.94 -7.59
CA ASN A 15 -3.50 11.26 -6.45
C ASN A 15 -2.78 10.91 -5.13
N SER A 16 -2.84 11.84 -4.17
CA SER A 16 -2.40 11.62 -2.79
C SER A 16 -3.52 12.02 -1.84
N TYR A 17 -3.91 11.11 -0.96
CA TYR A 17 -4.94 11.35 0.04
C TYR A 17 -4.28 11.47 1.41
N GLN A 18 -4.39 12.66 2.03
CA GLN A 18 -3.57 13.01 3.18
C GLN A 18 -4.40 13.58 4.32
N ASN A 19 -3.90 13.36 5.54
CA ASN A 19 -4.41 13.96 6.76
C ASN A 19 -3.24 14.44 7.64
N GLU A 20 -3.05 15.76 7.62
CA GLU A 20 -1.98 16.49 8.31
C GLU A 20 -2.08 16.40 9.84
N MET A 21 -3.26 16.08 10.39
CA MET A 21 -3.49 16.03 11.84
C MET A 21 -3.09 14.69 12.46
N LEU A 22 -2.76 13.68 11.64
CA LEU A 22 -2.48 12.34 12.11
C LEU A 22 -1.01 12.14 12.45
N GLU A 23 -0.79 11.49 13.58
CA GLU A 23 0.52 11.20 14.12
C GLU A 23 1.02 9.83 13.66
N GLN A 24 2.30 9.54 13.91
CA GLN A 24 2.92 8.27 13.54
C GLN A 24 2.20 7.05 14.13
N ARG A 25 1.57 7.18 15.31
CA ARG A 25 0.74 6.10 15.89
C ARG A 25 -0.50 5.79 15.05
N ASP A 26 -1.07 6.79 14.39
CA ASP A 26 -2.29 6.66 13.61
C ASP A 26 -2.01 6.10 12.22
N PHE A 27 -0.81 6.31 11.69
CA PHE A 27 -0.30 5.60 10.52
C PHE A 27 -0.48 4.09 10.66
N TYR A 28 -0.04 3.49 11.77
CA TYR A 28 -0.20 2.05 11.99
C TYR A 28 -1.66 1.63 12.10
N ARG A 29 -2.53 2.47 12.66
CA ARG A 29 -3.96 2.18 12.74
C ARG A 29 -4.62 2.22 11.37
N ILE A 30 -4.21 3.14 10.51
CA ILE A 30 -4.65 3.21 9.10
C ILE A 30 -4.17 1.98 8.34
N LEU A 31 -2.92 1.53 8.55
CA LEU A 31 -2.43 0.30 7.95
C LEU A 31 -3.30 -0.90 8.32
N VAL A 32 -3.58 -1.08 9.61
CA VAL A 32 -4.44 -2.18 10.10
C VAL A 32 -5.86 -2.05 9.53
N PHE A 33 -6.41 -0.84 9.49
CA PHE A 33 -7.72 -0.59 8.88
C PHE A 33 -7.76 -1.02 7.41
N LEU A 34 -6.79 -0.56 6.61
CA LEU A 34 -6.72 -0.90 5.19
C LEU A 34 -6.47 -2.40 4.97
N GLN A 35 -5.62 -3.03 5.79
CA GLN A 35 -5.40 -4.47 5.74
C GLN A 35 -6.69 -5.27 5.99
N ASN A 36 -7.53 -4.80 6.91
CA ASN A 36 -8.82 -5.41 7.19
C ASN A 36 -9.85 -5.15 6.08
N SER A 37 -9.97 -3.91 5.60
CA SER A 37 -10.93 -3.54 4.55
C SER A 37 -10.61 -4.17 3.19
N PHE A 38 -9.31 -4.37 2.90
CA PHE A 38 -8.82 -5.00 1.67
C PHE A 38 -8.30 -6.42 1.91
N ARG A 39 -8.83 -7.13 2.91
CA ARG A 39 -8.38 -8.49 3.26
C ARG A 39 -8.37 -9.39 2.03
N GLY A 40 -7.21 -10.00 1.75
CA GLY A 40 -6.99 -10.87 0.59
C GLY A 40 -6.69 -10.14 -0.73
N ARG A 41 -6.88 -8.81 -0.78
CA ARG A 41 -6.57 -7.95 -1.93
C ARG A 41 -5.31 -7.12 -1.72
N ILE A 42 -4.94 -6.85 -0.47
CA ILE A 42 -3.77 -6.08 -0.07
C ILE A 42 -2.57 -6.98 0.27
N SER A 43 -1.38 -6.62 -0.20
CA SER A 43 -0.13 -7.30 0.13
C SER A 43 1.06 -6.34 0.19
N GLU A 44 2.03 -6.64 1.06
CA GLU A 44 3.32 -5.89 1.12
C GLU A 44 4.28 -6.33 0.01
N LYS A 45 4.05 -7.49 -0.58
CA LYS A 45 4.83 -8.02 -1.70
C LYS A 45 4.03 -7.84 -2.97
N LYS A 46 4.71 -7.48 -4.06
CA LYS A 46 4.12 -7.54 -5.40
C LYS A 46 3.71 -8.98 -5.65
N ALA A 47 2.43 -9.21 -5.93
CA ALA A 47 1.96 -10.54 -6.31
C ALA A 47 2.67 -10.94 -7.62
N GLY A 48 3.72 -11.75 -7.51
CA GLY A 48 4.38 -12.32 -8.66
C GLY A 48 3.40 -13.22 -9.38
N ARG A 49 3.09 -12.94 -10.65
CA ARG A 49 2.36 -13.87 -11.52
C ARG A 49 3.26 -15.07 -11.79
N LYS A 50 3.34 -15.99 -10.84
CA LYS A 50 3.95 -17.30 -11.05
C LYS A 50 2.90 -18.14 -11.76
N SER A 51 3.13 -18.43 -13.04
CA SER A 51 2.25 -19.32 -13.80
C SER A 51 2.25 -20.71 -13.15
N PHE A 52 1.17 -21.47 -13.32
CA PHE A 52 1.13 -22.87 -12.88
C PHE A 52 2.32 -23.66 -13.46
N LEU A 53 2.70 -23.36 -14.71
CA LEU A 53 3.88 -23.92 -15.37
C LEU A 53 5.19 -23.57 -14.64
N TYR A 54 5.33 -22.34 -14.13
CA TYR A 54 6.49 -21.97 -13.30
C TYR A 54 6.56 -22.80 -12.01
N PHE A 55 5.42 -23.06 -11.37
CA PHE A 55 5.37 -23.95 -10.20
C PHE A 55 5.70 -25.40 -10.56
N LEU A 56 5.19 -25.90 -11.70
CA LEU A 56 5.46 -27.26 -12.18
C LEU A 56 6.95 -27.45 -12.52
N VAL A 57 7.55 -26.49 -13.22
CA VAL A 57 8.98 -26.50 -13.58
C VAL A 57 9.86 -26.41 -12.33
N ASN A 58 9.52 -25.55 -11.36
CA ASN A 58 10.26 -25.51 -10.09
C ASN A 58 10.10 -26.80 -9.27
N ALA A 59 8.92 -27.41 -9.23
CA ALA A 59 8.70 -28.67 -8.53
C ALA A 59 9.54 -29.81 -9.16
N LEU A 60 9.68 -29.83 -10.48
CA LEU A 60 10.55 -30.77 -11.20
C LEU A 60 12.05 -30.46 -11.00
N GLN A 61 12.43 -29.20 -10.78
CA GLN A 61 13.82 -28.78 -10.53
C GLN A 61 14.25 -28.93 -9.07
N GLN A 62 13.31 -28.98 -8.11
CA GLN A 62 13.60 -29.09 -6.68
C GLN A 62 14.20 -30.44 -6.26
N GLU A 63 14.09 -31.49 -7.08
CA GLU A 63 14.88 -32.73 -6.85
C GLU A 63 16.38 -32.56 -7.14
N LYS A 64 16.81 -31.46 -7.77
CA LYS A 64 18.22 -31.25 -8.16
C LYS A 64 18.93 -30.07 -7.52
N GLN A 65 18.25 -29.13 -6.86
CA GLN A 65 18.91 -27.97 -6.26
C GLN A 65 18.33 -27.61 -4.90
N LYS A 66 18.85 -28.29 -3.88
CA LYS A 66 18.82 -27.86 -2.49
C LYS A 66 20.04 -26.98 -2.26
N ASN A 67 20.01 -25.73 -2.73
CA ASN A 67 20.82 -24.59 -2.27
C ASN A 67 20.56 -23.37 -3.19
N GLU A 68 20.53 -22.19 -2.57
CA GLU A 68 20.51 -20.85 -3.17
C GLU A 68 19.17 -20.34 -3.74
N SER A 69 18.38 -19.67 -2.89
CA SER A 69 17.78 -18.36 -3.23
C SER A 69 17.01 -17.77 -2.05
N GLU A 70 17.73 -17.21 -1.08
CA GLU A 70 17.16 -16.21 -0.17
C GLU A 70 17.50 -14.79 -0.66
N ASN A 71 16.53 -13.89 -0.53
CA ASN A 71 16.65 -12.42 -0.60
C ASN A 71 16.92 -11.73 -1.94
N ARG A 72 15.91 -11.69 -2.84
CA ARG A 72 15.83 -10.65 -3.90
C ARG A 72 14.47 -9.96 -4.04
N ASN A 73 13.68 -9.88 -2.98
CA ASN A 73 12.47 -9.04 -2.95
C ASN A 73 12.30 -8.37 -1.58
N GLN A 74 13.37 -7.78 -1.06
CA GLN A 74 13.24 -6.79 0.01
C GLN A 74 12.93 -5.46 -0.68
N VAL A 75 11.76 -4.92 -0.37
CA VAL A 75 11.38 -3.54 -0.69
C VAL A 75 12.48 -2.67 -0.08
N GLU A 76 13.12 -1.81 -0.88
CA GLU A 76 14.06 -0.82 -0.35
C GLU A 76 13.30 0.04 0.68
N GLU A 77 13.60 -0.14 1.97
CA GLU A 77 13.11 0.69 3.06
C GLU A 77 13.74 2.09 2.93
N TYR A 78 13.18 2.91 2.04
CA TYR A 78 13.38 4.35 2.10
C TYR A 78 12.45 4.91 3.17
N ASP A 79 13.05 5.21 4.32
CA ASP A 79 12.42 5.83 5.49
C ASP A 79 11.43 4.89 6.21
N GLY A 80 11.68 4.57 7.49
CA GLY A 80 10.85 3.62 8.28
C GLY A 80 9.38 4.04 8.43
N ASN A 81 9.03 5.21 7.92
CA ASN A 81 7.71 5.80 7.91
C ASN A 81 7.02 5.77 6.54
N ILE A 82 7.61 5.17 5.50
CA ILE A 82 6.96 4.98 4.18
C ILE A 82 6.95 3.49 3.85
N ARG A 83 5.79 2.98 3.43
CA ARG A 83 5.59 1.57 3.06
C ARG A 83 4.89 1.46 1.73
N VAL A 84 5.29 0.46 0.95
CA VAL A 84 4.62 0.09 -0.30
C VAL A 84 3.64 -1.03 -0.03
N TYR A 85 2.39 -0.83 -0.46
CA TYR A 85 1.38 -1.86 -0.49
C TYR A 85 0.86 -2.04 -1.91
N TYR A 86 0.44 -3.26 -2.23
CA TYR A 86 -0.21 -3.60 -3.48
C TYR A 86 -1.66 -3.96 -3.19
N ILE A 87 -2.63 -3.24 -3.77
CA ILE A 87 -4.06 -3.57 -3.70
C ILE A 87 -4.49 -4.03 -5.09
N ASP A 88 -4.92 -5.29 -5.21
CA ASP A 88 -5.23 -5.94 -6.50
C ASP A 88 -4.04 -5.89 -7.49
N GLY A 89 -2.81 -5.92 -6.96
CA GLY A 89 -1.59 -5.78 -7.75
C GLY A 89 -1.22 -4.35 -8.13
N THR A 90 -2.04 -3.36 -7.79
CA THR A 90 -1.76 -1.94 -8.01
C THR A 90 -0.97 -1.36 -6.83
N PRO A 91 0.24 -0.82 -7.06
CA PRO A 91 1.07 -0.30 -5.99
C PRO A 91 0.56 1.07 -5.48
N ILE A 92 0.61 1.24 -4.16
CA ILE A 92 0.37 2.49 -3.44
C ILE A 92 1.47 2.70 -2.39
N TYR A 93 1.81 3.97 -2.14
CA TYR A 93 2.62 4.36 -0.99
C TYR A 93 1.69 4.74 0.16
N ILE A 94 2.01 4.29 1.37
CA ILE A 94 1.41 4.77 2.60
C ILE A 94 2.55 5.28 3.44
N GLY A 95 2.50 6.54 3.87
CA GLY A 95 3.58 7.10 4.66
C GLY A 95 3.12 8.09 5.71
N TRP A 96 4.01 8.35 6.67
CA TRP A 96 3.86 9.40 7.65
C TRP A 96 5.05 10.35 7.62
N CYS A 97 4.79 11.64 7.69
CA CYS A 97 5.83 12.64 7.93
C CYS A 97 5.33 13.73 8.88
N ALA A 98 6.25 14.37 9.60
CA ALA A 98 5.90 15.40 10.59
C ALA A 98 5.21 16.63 9.97
N CYS A 99 5.44 16.92 8.68
CA CYS A 99 4.88 18.08 7.99
C CYS A 99 3.55 17.84 7.27
N SER A 100 3.25 16.60 6.88
CA SER A 100 2.04 16.26 6.10
C SER A 100 1.17 15.20 6.75
N GLY A 101 1.52 14.76 7.96
CA GLY A 101 0.81 13.72 8.69
C GLY A 101 0.83 12.40 7.93
N VAL A 102 -0.31 11.70 7.87
CA VAL A 102 -0.42 10.44 7.13
C VAL A 102 -0.86 10.70 5.69
N SER A 103 -0.17 10.06 4.75
CA SER A 103 -0.43 10.15 3.31
C SER A 103 -0.60 8.76 2.68
N ILE A 104 -1.50 8.69 1.71
CA ILE A 104 -1.74 7.50 0.88
C ILE A 104 -1.66 7.96 -0.58
N THR A 105 -0.62 7.56 -1.29
CA THR A 105 -0.26 8.13 -2.60
C THR A 105 -0.19 7.05 -3.66
N ALA A 106 -0.74 7.33 -4.84
CA ALA A 106 -0.62 6.46 -6.00
C ALA A 106 0.84 6.41 -6.48
N GLN A 107 1.33 5.24 -6.88
CA GLN A 107 2.66 5.16 -7.54
C GLN A 107 2.59 5.33 -9.05
N ASN A 108 1.39 5.24 -9.63
CA ASN A 108 1.16 5.33 -11.07
C ASN A 108 -0.29 5.76 -11.34
N ALA A 109 -0.60 6.06 -12.60
CA ALA A 109 -1.93 6.52 -13.00
C ALA A 109 -3.06 5.51 -12.67
N THR A 110 -2.80 4.20 -12.71
CA THR A 110 -3.78 3.18 -12.31
C THR A 110 -4.04 3.19 -10.80
N GLY A 111 -3.04 3.56 -10.01
CA GLY A 111 -3.14 3.80 -8.57
C GLY A 111 -4.11 4.93 -8.21
N ASN A 112 -4.34 5.91 -9.09
CA ASN A 112 -5.26 7.02 -8.81
C ASN A 112 -6.69 6.53 -8.51
N GLN A 113 -7.14 5.49 -9.22
CA GLN A 113 -8.45 4.86 -8.98
C GLN A 113 -8.47 4.17 -7.61
N LYS A 114 -7.36 3.55 -7.20
CA LYS A 114 -7.23 2.95 -5.86
C LYS A 114 -7.25 3.99 -4.76
N ILE A 115 -6.60 5.13 -4.95
CA ILE A 115 -6.67 6.24 -3.99
C ILE A 115 -8.10 6.77 -3.87
N ALA A 116 -8.87 6.83 -4.96
CA ALA A 116 -10.29 7.19 -4.91
C ALA A 116 -11.14 6.15 -4.16
N GLU A 117 -10.90 4.85 -4.38
CA GLU A 117 -11.56 3.75 -3.64
C GLU A 117 -11.28 3.87 -2.13
N ILE A 118 -10.01 4.08 -1.75
CA ILE A 118 -9.59 4.29 -0.36
C ILE A 118 -10.23 5.55 0.23
N ALA A 119 -10.27 6.65 -0.51
CA ALA A 119 -10.90 7.89 -0.03
C ALA A 119 -12.39 7.70 0.22
N GLY A 120 -13.10 7.00 -0.66
CA GLY A 120 -14.50 6.63 -0.45
C GLY A 120 -14.70 5.75 0.78
N LEU A 121 -13.84 4.74 0.96
CA LEU A 121 -13.85 3.86 2.12
C LEU A 121 -13.67 4.65 3.43
N ILE A 122 -12.64 5.49 3.51
CA ILE A 122 -12.32 6.27 4.70
C ILE A 122 -13.45 7.26 5.01
N GLN A 123 -13.96 7.99 4.02
CA GLN A 123 -15.02 9.00 4.25
C GLN A 123 -16.34 8.38 4.73
N ASN A 124 -16.62 7.14 4.35
CA ASN A 124 -17.87 6.46 4.70
C ASN A 124 -17.82 5.71 6.04
N HIS A 125 -16.65 5.63 6.69
CA HIS A 125 -16.53 4.99 8.00
C HIS A 125 -16.55 6.03 9.13
N ASP A 126 -17.41 5.81 10.14
CA ASP A 126 -17.41 6.60 11.37
C ASP A 126 -16.27 6.14 12.29
N ILE A 127 -15.08 6.72 12.08
CA ILE A 127 -13.88 6.47 12.88
C ILE A 127 -13.41 7.80 13.46
N TRP A 128 -12.84 7.78 14.66
CA TRP A 128 -12.43 8.99 15.40
C TRP A 128 -11.49 9.92 14.61
N TRP A 129 -10.64 9.40 13.70
CA TRP A 129 -9.76 10.22 12.85
C TRP A 129 -10.47 10.90 11.65
N ASN A 130 -11.77 10.67 11.48
CA ASN A 130 -12.62 11.34 10.49
C ASN A 130 -13.50 12.44 11.10
N ARG A 131 -13.41 12.65 12.42
CA ARG A 131 -14.21 13.64 13.15
C ARG A 131 -13.48 14.99 13.28
#